data_AF-A0A645GQG6-F1
#
_entry.id   AF-A0A645GQG6-F1
#
_cell.length_a   1.000
_cell.length_b   1.000
_cell.length_c   1.000
_cell.angle_alpha   90.00
_cell.angle_beta   90.00
_cell.angle_gamma   90.00
#
_symmetry.space_group_name_H-M   'P 1'
#
loop_
_entity.id
_entity.type
_entity.pdbx_description
1 polymer ?
#
loop_
_entity_poly.entity_id
_entity_poly.type
_entity_poly.pdbx_seq_one_letter_code
_entity_poly.pdbx_strand_id
1 'polypeptide(L)'
;MDVEALLYTAALVKEYDTKAMLYKKAGDKFKCDRGYNNLAAVALANDKLGDAKAALAKVSDRTSAFYYNNAGVVALRDKDYKTAADMFAKSSLNEAKYNSAILDILNGKYAEAANKLAGSKNDNEGLAYILTNQLDKASAAITCKCPHAAYMKAVIAARQGNMSEVAKQLEVVYKDEALKARSQNDIEFAKFRE
;
A
#
# COMPACT_ATOMS: atom_id res chain seq x y z
N MET A 1 -21.68 -24.91 10.00
CA MET A 1 -20.86 -23.69 9.87
C MET A 1 -21.71 -22.59 9.26
N ASP A 2 -21.89 -21.51 10.02
CA ASP A 2 -22.63 -20.31 9.64
C ASP A 2 -21.68 -19.26 9.00
N VAL A 3 -22.21 -18.06 8.75
CA VAL A 3 -21.43 -16.97 8.15
C VAL A 3 -20.35 -16.44 9.09
N GLU A 4 -20.61 -16.31 10.39
CA GLU A 4 -19.64 -15.76 11.34
C GLU A 4 -18.45 -16.70 11.53
N ALA A 5 -18.69 -18.01 11.64
CA ALA A 5 -17.63 -19.01 11.73
C ALA A 5 -16.74 -19.02 10.49
N LEU A 6 -17.31 -18.82 9.28
CA LEU A 6 -16.53 -18.70 8.05
C LEU A 6 -15.65 -17.45 8.04
N LEU A 7 -16.23 -16.29 8.35
CA LEU A 7 -15.50 -15.02 8.36
C LEU A 7 -14.38 -15.03 9.41
N TYR A 8 -14.67 -15.55 10.61
CA TYR A 8 -13.68 -15.70 11.66
C TYR A 8 -12.55 -16.64 11.26
N THR A 9 -12.88 -17.81 10.70
CA THR A 9 -11.87 -18.77 10.23
C THR A 9 -10.99 -18.16 9.14
N ALA A 10 -11.59 -17.43 8.19
CA ALA A 10 -10.85 -16.74 7.14
C ALA A 10 -9.88 -15.69 7.69
N ALA A 11 -10.25 -14.98 8.76
CA ALA A 11 -9.39 -13.99 9.41
C ALA A 11 -8.13 -14.61 10.06
N LEU A 12 -8.20 -15.87 10.48
CA LEU A 12 -7.07 -16.60 11.10
C LEU A 12 -6.12 -17.23 10.07
N VAL A 13 -6.58 -17.45 8.85
CA VAL A 13 -5.76 -18.03 7.77
C VAL A 13 -4.72 -17.00 7.30
N LYS A 14 -3.51 -17.44 6.95
CA LYS A 14 -2.48 -16.55 6.38
C LYS A 14 -2.46 -16.62 4.85
N GLU A 15 -2.46 -17.83 4.32
CA GLU A 15 -2.38 -18.12 2.88
C GLU A 15 -3.53 -17.52 2.08
N TYR A 16 -3.19 -16.88 0.95
CA TYR A 16 -4.15 -16.20 0.08
C TYR A 16 -5.28 -17.13 -0.39
N ASP A 17 -4.94 -18.26 -1.01
CA ASP A 17 -5.92 -19.11 -1.68
C ASP A 17 -6.98 -19.64 -0.71
N THR A 18 -6.56 -20.12 0.46
CA THR A 18 -7.46 -20.61 1.50
C THR A 18 -8.32 -19.49 2.07
N LYS A 19 -7.73 -18.31 2.33
CA LYS A 19 -8.47 -17.14 2.84
C LYS A 19 -9.51 -16.65 1.83
N ALA A 20 -9.14 -16.54 0.56
CA ALA A 20 -10.02 -16.13 -0.53
C ALA A 20 -11.18 -17.13 -0.71
N MET A 21 -10.89 -18.43 -0.67
CA MET A 21 -11.90 -19.49 -0.76
C MET A 21 -12.95 -19.39 0.36
N LEU A 22 -12.53 -19.15 1.60
CA LEU A 22 -13.44 -19.00 2.74
C LEU A 22 -14.33 -17.75 2.63
N TYR A 23 -13.75 -16.60 2.27
CA TYR A 23 -14.52 -15.37 2.06
C TYR A 23 -15.50 -15.48 0.88
N LYS A 24 -15.06 -16.10 -0.22
CA LYS A 24 -15.92 -16.40 -1.37
C LYS A 24 -17.09 -17.31 -0.96
N LYS A 25 -16.83 -18.34 -0.15
CA LYS A 25 -17.87 -19.24 0.37
C LYS A 25 -18.88 -18.50 1.25
N ALA A 26 -18.41 -17.58 2.10
CA ALA A 26 -19.29 -16.75 2.93
C ALA A 26 -20.20 -15.86 2.05
N GLY A 27 -19.61 -15.19 1.05
CA GLY A 27 -20.35 -14.37 0.09
C GLY A 27 -21.36 -15.17 -0.73
N ASP A 28 -20.93 -16.25 -1.39
CA ASP A 28 -21.77 -17.00 -2.34
C ASP A 28 -22.95 -17.70 -1.63
N LYS A 29 -22.70 -18.33 -0.46
CA LYS A 29 -23.69 -19.12 0.28
C LYS A 29 -24.68 -18.25 1.06
N PHE A 30 -24.22 -17.16 1.66
CA PHE A 30 -25.05 -16.34 2.56
C PHE A 30 -25.39 -14.96 1.97
N LYS A 31 -25.00 -14.68 0.72
CA LYS A 31 -25.12 -13.36 0.07
C LYS A 31 -24.53 -12.25 0.95
N CYS A 32 -23.39 -12.55 1.55
CA CYS A 32 -22.78 -11.69 2.55
C CYS A 32 -21.82 -10.67 1.93
N ASP A 33 -22.20 -9.39 1.96
CA ASP A 33 -21.35 -8.29 1.48
C ASP A 33 -20.02 -8.18 2.23
N ARG A 34 -19.98 -8.53 3.53
CA ARG A 34 -18.71 -8.63 4.28
C ARG A 34 -17.78 -9.66 3.66
N GLY A 35 -18.32 -10.81 3.24
CA GLY A 35 -17.55 -11.86 2.56
C GLY A 35 -16.94 -11.37 1.25
N TYR A 36 -17.73 -10.68 0.41
CA TYR A 36 -17.23 -10.14 -0.86
C TYR A 36 -16.26 -8.96 -0.68
N ASN A 37 -16.52 -8.05 0.25
CA ASN A 37 -15.59 -6.96 0.54
C ASN A 37 -14.26 -7.47 1.11
N ASN A 38 -14.29 -8.46 1.99
CA ASN A 38 -13.05 -9.07 2.50
C ASN A 38 -12.31 -9.85 1.42
N LEU A 39 -13.03 -10.55 0.53
CA LEU A 39 -12.44 -11.19 -0.65
C LEU A 39 -11.73 -10.15 -1.54
N ALA A 40 -12.38 -9.01 -1.80
CA ALA A 40 -11.79 -7.93 -2.58
C ALA A 40 -10.52 -7.36 -1.93
N ALA A 41 -10.57 -7.07 -0.62
CA ALA A 41 -9.42 -6.55 0.12
C ALA A 41 -8.22 -7.52 0.10
N VAL A 42 -8.48 -8.83 0.29
CA VAL A 42 -7.43 -9.85 0.25
C VAL A 42 -6.85 -10.03 -1.15
N ALA A 43 -7.70 -9.98 -2.19
CA ALA A 43 -7.24 -9.98 -3.59
C ALA A 43 -6.37 -8.76 -3.91
N LEU A 44 -6.74 -7.56 -3.45
CA LEU A 44 -5.95 -6.35 -3.62
C LEU A 44 -4.58 -6.44 -2.94
N ALA A 45 -4.52 -6.98 -1.72
CA ALA A 45 -3.29 -7.19 -0.97
C ALA A 45 -2.34 -8.23 -1.60
N ASN A 46 -2.83 -9.05 -2.54
CA ASN A 46 -2.08 -10.11 -3.22
C ASN A 46 -1.94 -9.86 -4.73
N ASP A 47 -2.11 -8.60 -5.16
CA ASP A 47 -1.99 -8.19 -6.56
C ASP A 47 -2.92 -8.89 -7.55
N LYS A 48 -4.05 -9.41 -7.06
CA LYS A 48 -5.10 -10.04 -7.87
C LYS A 48 -6.20 -9.04 -8.20
N LEU A 49 -5.87 -8.02 -9.00
CA LEU A 49 -6.81 -6.94 -9.36
C LEU A 49 -8.10 -7.47 -10.04
N GLY A 50 -7.98 -8.49 -10.90
CA GLY A 50 -9.14 -9.12 -11.54
C GLY A 50 -10.10 -9.77 -10.54
N ASP A 51 -9.58 -10.53 -9.58
CA ASP A 51 -10.36 -11.18 -8.52
C ASP A 51 -11.04 -10.13 -7.62
N ALA A 52 -10.34 -9.04 -7.31
CA ALA A 52 -10.91 -7.94 -6.52
C ALA A 52 -12.11 -7.30 -7.22
N LYS A 53 -12.00 -7.01 -8.53
CA LYS A 53 -13.10 -6.48 -9.34
C LYS A 53 -14.29 -7.44 -9.37
N ALA A 54 -14.04 -8.73 -9.58
CA ALA A 54 -15.08 -9.76 -9.61
C ALA A 54 -15.81 -9.90 -8.26
N ALA A 55 -15.08 -9.77 -7.15
CA ALA A 55 -15.66 -9.79 -5.81
C ALA A 55 -16.53 -8.53 -5.55
N LEU A 56 -16.02 -7.34 -5.86
CA LEU A 56 -16.77 -6.08 -5.67
C LEU A 56 -18.05 -6.02 -6.50
N ALA A 57 -18.04 -6.60 -7.71
CA ALA A 57 -19.23 -6.65 -8.54
C ALA A 57 -20.41 -7.38 -7.86
N LYS A 58 -20.11 -8.32 -6.95
CA LYS A 58 -21.10 -9.09 -6.19
C LYS A 58 -21.57 -8.41 -4.89
N VAL A 59 -20.94 -7.31 -4.48
CA VAL A 59 -21.38 -6.52 -3.32
C VAL A 59 -22.70 -5.81 -3.67
N SER A 60 -23.72 -6.04 -2.83
CA SER A 60 -25.05 -5.49 -3.00
C SER A 60 -25.13 -4.06 -2.45
N ASP A 61 -24.70 -3.86 -1.20
CA ASP A 61 -24.55 -2.53 -0.61
C ASP A 61 -23.23 -1.86 -1.02
N ARG A 62 -23.33 -1.03 -2.05
CA ARG A 62 -22.23 -0.23 -2.61
C ARG A 62 -22.04 1.11 -1.94
N THR A 63 -22.62 1.30 -0.74
CA THR A 63 -22.51 2.53 0.04
C THR A 63 -21.75 2.35 1.36
N SER A 64 -21.31 1.13 1.65
CA SER A 64 -20.49 0.85 2.82
C SER A 64 -19.07 1.45 2.71
N ALA A 65 -18.49 1.83 3.84
CA ALA A 65 -17.13 2.35 3.89
C ALA A 65 -16.08 1.36 3.35
N PHE A 66 -16.32 0.05 3.52
CA PHE A 66 -15.49 -1.03 2.98
C PHE A 66 -15.55 -1.10 1.45
N TYR A 67 -16.74 -1.02 0.88
CA TYR A 67 -16.91 -0.98 -0.57
C TYR A 67 -16.20 0.23 -1.16
N TYR A 68 -16.44 1.43 -0.60
CA TYR A 68 -15.79 2.66 -1.06
C TYR A 68 -14.27 2.59 -1.00
N ASN A 69 -13.69 2.09 0.11
CA ASN A 69 -12.24 1.92 0.18
C ASN A 69 -11.72 0.97 -0.92
N ASN A 70 -12.31 -0.22 -1.05
CA ASN A 70 -11.86 -1.22 -2.01
C ASN A 70 -12.04 -0.75 -3.46
N ALA A 71 -13.18 -0.12 -3.78
CA ALA A 71 -13.45 0.47 -5.09
C ALA A 71 -12.46 1.59 -5.41
N GLY A 72 -12.11 2.41 -4.42
CA GLY A 72 -11.09 3.44 -4.56
C GLY A 72 -9.71 2.86 -4.89
N VAL A 73 -9.30 1.77 -4.22
CA VAL A 73 -8.02 1.08 -4.53
C VAL A 73 -8.04 0.46 -5.92
N VAL A 74 -9.17 -0.14 -6.35
CA VAL A 74 -9.33 -0.66 -7.72
C VAL A 74 -9.16 0.47 -8.74
N ALA A 75 -9.88 1.58 -8.57
CA ALA A 75 -9.78 2.74 -9.45
C ALA A 75 -8.36 3.33 -9.49
N LEU A 76 -7.70 3.42 -8.34
CA LEU A 76 -6.30 3.87 -8.24
C LEU A 76 -5.37 2.98 -9.07
N ARG A 77 -5.53 1.65 -8.99
CA ARG A 77 -4.72 0.68 -9.76
C ARG A 77 -5.02 0.70 -11.25
N ASP A 78 -6.24 1.08 -11.63
CA ASP A 78 -6.63 1.33 -13.03
C ASP A 78 -6.21 2.73 -13.54
N LYS A 79 -5.54 3.52 -12.70
CA LYS A 79 -5.15 4.91 -12.98
C LYS A 79 -6.33 5.87 -13.20
N ASP A 80 -7.52 5.49 -12.76
CA ASP A 80 -8.67 6.39 -12.67
C ASP A 80 -8.63 7.16 -11.34
N TYR A 81 -7.77 8.17 -11.31
CA TYR A 81 -7.51 8.95 -10.10
C TYR A 81 -8.72 9.79 -9.66
N LYS A 82 -9.61 10.17 -10.58
CA LYS A 82 -10.83 10.92 -10.26
C LYS A 82 -11.79 10.03 -9.48
N THR A 83 -12.05 8.83 -10.00
CA THR A 83 -12.92 7.86 -9.30
C THR A 83 -12.29 7.41 -8.00
N ALA A 84 -10.97 7.17 -7.96
CA ALA A 84 -10.27 6.82 -6.74
C ALA A 84 -10.48 7.88 -5.63
N ALA A 85 -10.29 9.16 -5.96
CA ALA A 85 -10.49 10.26 -5.03
C ALA A 85 -11.93 10.33 -4.50
N ASP A 86 -12.93 10.22 -5.39
CA ASP A 86 -14.35 10.24 -5.01
C ASP A 86 -14.72 9.07 -4.09
N MET A 87 -14.26 7.87 -4.41
CA MET A 87 -14.50 6.68 -3.58
C MET A 87 -13.84 6.81 -2.21
N PHE A 88 -12.56 7.20 -2.13
CA PHE A 88 -11.88 7.36 -0.84
C PHE A 88 -12.53 8.43 0.04
N ALA A 89 -13.00 9.54 -0.55
CA ALA A 89 -13.68 10.61 0.18
C ALA A 89 -15.01 10.16 0.82
N LYS A 90 -15.66 9.12 0.26
CA LYS A 90 -16.91 8.56 0.77
C LYS A 90 -16.70 7.48 1.85
N SER A 91 -15.48 7.00 2.03
CA SER A 91 -15.17 6.01 3.06
C SER A 91 -14.75 6.67 4.37
N SER A 92 -15.31 6.21 5.48
CA SER A 92 -14.92 6.63 6.84
C SER A 92 -13.72 5.85 7.41
N LEU A 93 -13.13 4.92 6.64
CA LEU A 93 -12.01 4.09 7.09
C LEU A 93 -10.70 4.88 7.10
N ASN A 94 -9.84 4.61 8.09
CA ASN A 94 -8.50 5.18 8.13
C ASN A 94 -7.67 4.72 6.93
N GLU A 95 -7.88 3.48 6.47
CA GLU A 95 -7.25 2.93 5.28
C GLU A 95 -7.57 3.77 4.03
N ALA A 96 -8.81 4.27 3.90
CA ALA A 96 -9.17 5.14 2.78
C ALA A 96 -8.46 6.49 2.84
N LYS A 97 -8.32 7.06 4.05
CA LYS A 97 -7.50 8.25 4.28
C LYS A 97 -6.04 7.99 3.85
N TYR A 98 -5.45 6.86 4.25
CA TYR A 98 -4.08 6.49 3.89
C TYR A 98 -3.92 6.25 2.38
N ASN A 99 -4.87 5.54 1.76
CA ASN A 99 -4.88 5.31 0.32
C ASN A 99 -5.01 6.62 -0.48
N SER A 100 -5.80 7.59 0.02
CA SER A 100 -5.90 8.91 -0.60
C SER A 100 -4.59 9.70 -0.57
N ALA A 101 -3.68 9.40 0.35
CA ALA A 101 -2.36 10.04 0.39
C ALA A 101 -1.48 9.64 -0.81
N ILE A 102 -1.74 8.49 -1.45
CA ILE A 102 -1.05 8.10 -2.68
C ILE A 102 -1.41 9.08 -3.81
N LEU A 103 -2.66 9.51 -3.88
CA LEU A 103 -3.09 10.53 -4.85
C LEU A 103 -2.41 11.87 -4.57
N ASP A 104 -2.22 12.23 -3.30
CA ASP A 104 -1.50 13.44 -2.92
C ASP A 104 -0.03 13.37 -3.37
N ILE A 105 0.64 12.24 -3.16
CA ILE A 105 2.01 11.99 -3.65
C ILE A 105 2.08 12.15 -5.18
N LEU A 106 1.15 11.52 -5.91
CA LEU A 106 1.11 11.59 -7.38
C LEU A 106 0.88 13.02 -7.89
N ASN A 107 0.22 13.88 -7.11
CA ASN A 107 -0.06 15.27 -7.45
C ASN A 107 0.95 16.27 -6.84
N GLY A 108 2.04 15.81 -6.24
CA GLY A 108 3.06 16.68 -5.63
C GLY A 108 2.67 17.31 -4.28
N LYS A 109 1.55 16.89 -3.69
CA LYS A 109 1.02 17.38 -2.40
C LYS A 109 1.65 16.62 -1.23
N TYR A 110 2.97 16.69 -1.12
CA TYR A 110 3.73 15.82 -0.21
C TYR A 110 3.48 16.13 1.27
N ALA A 111 3.22 17.39 1.63
CA ALA A 111 2.91 17.77 3.00
C ALA A 111 1.57 17.20 3.46
N GLU A 112 0.55 17.25 2.59
CA GLU A 112 -0.76 16.66 2.81
C GLU A 112 -0.67 15.14 2.93
N ALA A 113 0.12 14.51 2.05
CA ALA A 113 0.38 13.07 2.12
C ALA A 113 1.03 12.68 3.46
N ALA A 114 2.08 13.40 3.88
CA ALA A 114 2.76 13.14 5.15
C ALA A 114 1.81 13.28 6.35
N ASN A 115 0.95 14.31 6.34
CA ASN A 115 -0.06 14.50 7.39
C ASN A 115 -1.10 13.38 7.43
N LYS A 116 -1.51 12.86 6.26
CA LYS A 116 -2.47 11.76 6.21
C LYS A 116 -1.86 10.44 6.67
N LEU A 117 -0.60 10.19 6.33
CA LEU A 117 0.12 8.94 6.61
C LEU A 117 0.77 8.88 7.99
N ALA A 118 0.90 10.00 8.69
CA ALA A 118 1.53 10.06 10.01
C ALA A 118 0.92 9.04 10.99
N GLY A 119 1.76 8.17 11.56
CA GLY A 119 1.38 7.12 12.49
C GLY A 119 0.70 5.90 11.86
N SER A 120 0.57 5.85 10.53
CA SER A 120 -0.07 4.73 9.83
C SER A 120 0.78 3.45 9.86
N LYS A 121 2.10 3.57 10.05
CA LYS A 121 3.08 2.48 9.91
C LYS A 121 3.09 1.86 8.50
N ASN A 122 2.51 2.55 7.52
CA ASN A 122 2.56 2.16 6.12
C ASN A 122 3.92 2.57 5.54
N ASP A 123 4.48 1.78 4.61
CA ASP A 123 5.75 2.11 3.96
C ASP A 123 5.73 3.48 3.25
N ASN A 124 4.57 3.92 2.76
CA ASN A 124 4.39 5.24 2.15
C ASN A 124 4.58 6.40 3.13
N GLU A 125 4.46 6.16 4.45
CA GLU A 125 4.73 7.17 5.48
C GLU A 125 6.19 7.63 5.41
N GLY A 126 7.12 6.67 5.34
CA GLY A 126 8.54 6.96 5.19
C GLY A 126 8.83 7.72 3.90
N LEU A 127 8.16 7.36 2.80
CA LEU A 127 8.30 8.03 1.51
C LEU A 127 7.83 9.48 1.58
N ALA A 128 6.65 9.73 2.16
CA ALA A 128 6.12 11.08 2.32
C ALA A 128 7.04 11.97 3.18
N TYR A 129 7.68 11.40 4.21
CA TYR A 129 8.69 12.11 4.99
C TYR A 129 9.97 12.41 4.20
N ILE A 130 10.45 11.50 3.35
CA ILE A 130 11.58 11.78 2.43
C ILE A 130 11.21 12.93 1.48
N LEU A 131 10.02 12.89 0.90
CA LEU A 131 9.55 13.91 -0.06
C LEU A 131 9.36 15.30 0.57
N THR A 132 9.20 15.36 1.90
CA THR A 132 9.12 16.61 2.67
C THR A 132 10.41 16.92 3.43
N ASN A 133 11.50 16.21 3.14
CA ASN A 133 12.81 16.35 3.78
C ASN A 133 12.82 16.18 5.31
N GLN A 134 11.84 15.48 5.87
CA GLN A 134 11.77 15.11 7.29
C GLN A 134 12.54 13.81 7.55
N LEU A 135 13.85 13.83 7.31
CA LEU A 135 14.68 12.63 7.21
C LEU A 135 14.74 11.77 8.50
N ASP A 136 14.69 12.40 9.67
CA ASP A 136 14.67 11.69 10.95
C ASP A 136 13.37 10.91 11.14
N LYS A 137 12.23 11.53 10.80
CA LYS A 137 10.92 10.86 10.82
C LYS A 137 10.85 9.75 9.79
N ALA A 138 11.40 9.97 8.60
CA ALA A 138 11.49 8.95 7.56
C ALA A 138 12.27 7.72 8.07
N SER A 139 13.44 7.95 8.67
CA SER A 139 14.29 6.89 9.21
C SER A 139 13.57 6.05 10.28
N ALA A 140 12.81 6.71 11.16
CA ALA A 140 12.03 6.03 12.19
C ALA A 140 10.84 5.23 11.62
N ALA A 141 10.20 5.71 10.56
CA ALA A 141 9.06 5.05 9.92
C ALA A 141 9.46 3.81 9.09
N ILE A 142 10.67 3.80 8.51
CA ILE A 142 11.12 2.72 7.61
C ILE A 142 11.69 1.53 8.41
N THR A 143 10.83 0.57 8.73
CA THR A 143 11.18 -0.58 9.58
C THR A 143 11.49 -1.87 8.83
N CYS A 144 10.98 -2.05 7.60
CA CYS A 144 11.23 -3.24 6.79
C CYS A 144 12.74 -3.46 6.54
N LYS A 145 13.14 -4.73 6.54
CA LYS A 145 14.49 -5.19 6.14
C LYS A 145 14.42 -5.83 4.75
N CYS A 146 14.12 -5.00 3.75
CA CYS A 146 13.91 -5.41 2.36
C CYS A 146 14.61 -4.44 1.40
N PRO A 147 14.93 -4.84 0.15
CA PRO A 147 15.60 -3.99 -0.83
C PRO A 147 14.93 -2.62 -1.03
N HIS A 148 13.59 -2.56 -1.04
CA HIS A 148 12.85 -1.31 -1.16
C HIS A 148 13.12 -0.35 0.01
N ALA A 149 13.04 -0.84 1.24
CA ALA A 149 13.34 -0.05 2.44
C ALA A 149 14.83 0.38 2.49
N ALA A 150 15.74 -0.49 2.03
CA ALA A 150 17.16 -0.16 1.91
C ALA A 150 17.39 0.98 0.90
N TYR A 151 16.65 1.00 -0.21
CA TYR A 151 16.70 2.08 -1.18
C TYR A 151 16.32 3.42 -0.55
N MET A 152 15.22 3.46 0.20
CA MET A 152 14.78 4.67 0.90
C MET A 152 15.80 5.12 1.96
N LYS A 153 16.43 4.18 2.68
CA LYS A 153 17.50 4.47 3.64
C LYS A 153 18.77 5.00 2.96
N ALA A 154 19.12 4.47 1.79
CA ALA A 154 20.22 4.98 0.99
C ALA A 154 19.95 6.44 0.56
N VAL A 155 18.74 6.77 0.11
CA VAL A 155 18.36 8.15 -0.23
C VAL A 155 18.50 9.08 0.97
N ILE A 156 18.02 8.66 2.14
CA ILE A 156 18.18 9.43 3.38
C ILE A 156 19.67 9.67 3.69
N ALA A 157 20.49 8.62 3.66
CA ALA A 157 21.92 8.71 3.93
C ALA A 157 22.65 9.63 2.92
N ALA A 158 22.30 9.55 1.64
CA ALA A 158 22.88 10.38 0.60
C ALA A 158 22.58 11.87 0.84
N ARG A 159 21.33 12.21 1.18
CA ARG A 159 20.94 13.59 1.53
C ARG A 159 21.61 14.11 2.81
N GLN A 160 21.97 13.21 3.72
CA GLN A 160 22.74 13.52 4.93
C GLN A 160 24.27 13.58 4.68
N GLY A 161 24.74 13.26 3.47
CA GLY A 161 26.18 13.21 3.15
C GLY A 161 26.90 11.97 3.71
N ASN A 162 26.18 10.95 4.19
CA ASN A 162 26.76 9.75 4.78
C ASN A 162 27.01 8.66 3.72
N MET A 163 28.08 8.81 2.94
CA MET A 163 28.40 7.91 1.82
C MET A 163 28.73 6.48 2.26
N SER A 164 29.25 6.29 3.47
CA SER A 164 29.47 4.96 4.05
C SER A 164 28.16 4.19 4.23
N GLU A 165 27.13 4.86 4.76
CA GLU A 165 25.82 4.25 4.90
C GLU A 165 25.12 4.07 3.54
N VAL A 166 25.34 4.96 2.56
CA VAL A 166 24.86 4.75 1.18
C VAL A 166 25.40 3.43 0.61
N ALA A 167 26.72 3.21 0.67
CA ALA A 167 27.34 1.98 0.15
C ALA A 167 26.72 0.73 0.78
N LYS A 168 26.63 0.70 2.12
CA LYS A 168 26.06 -0.41 2.88
C LYS A 168 24.59 -0.69 2.52
N GLN A 169 23.77 0.34 2.35
CA GLN A 169 22.37 0.14 1.96
C GLN A 169 22.24 -0.32 0.50
N LEU A 170 23.09 0.18 -0.41
CA LEU A 170 23.09 -0.23 -1.81
C LEU A 170 23.46 -1.71 -2.00
N GLU A 171 24.29 -2.29 -1.15
CA GLU A 171 24.53 -3.75 -1.16
C GLU A 171 23.24 -4.57 -0.98
N VAL A 172 22.31 -4.07 -0.17
CA VAL A 172 20.99 -4.70 0.02
C VAL A 172 20.09 -4.42 -1.17
N VAL A 173 20.13 -3.21 -1.71
CA VAL A 173 19.38 -2.81 -2.92
C VAL A 173 19.74 -3.71 -4.11
N TYR A 174 21.03 -4.04 -4.27
CA TYR A 174 21.52 -4.83 -5.40
C TYR A 174 21.03 -6.28 -5.45
N LYS A 175 20.33 -6.75 -4.40
CA LYS A 175 19.62 -8.04 -4.41
C LYS A 175 18.34 -8.00 -5.24
N ASP A 176 17.88 -6.81 -5.63
CA ASP A 176 16.77 -6.57 -6.54
C ASP A 176 17.30 -5.88 -7.81
N GLU A 177 17.24 -6.58 -8.94
CA GLU A 177 17.82 -6.09 -10.21
C GLU A 177 17.13 -4.82 -10.73
N ALA A 178 15.82 -4.65 -10.47
CA ALA A 178 15.10 -3.45 -10.89
C ALA A 178 15.53 -2.23 -10.06
N LEU A 179 15.66 -2.39 -8.74
CA LEU A 179 16.12 -1.32 -7.86
C LEU A 179 17.60 -1.00 -8.07
N LYS A 180 18.44 -2.00 -8.40
CA LYS A 180 19.83 -1.79 -8.81
C LYS A 180 19.93 -0.93 -10.07
N ALA A 181 19.18 -1.27 -11.13
CA ALA A 181 19.16 -0.48 -12.35
C ALA A 181 18.68 0.96 -12.09
N ARG A 182 17.70 1.12 -11.18
CA ARG A 182 17.21 2.43 -10.76
C ARG A 182 18.28 3.24 -10.02
N SER A 183 18.97 2.66 -9.04
CA SER A 183 19.95 3.39 -8.22
C SER A 183 21.17 3.87 -9.01
N GLN A 184 21.54 3.18 -10.10
CA GLN A 184 22.62 3.60 -10.99
C GLN A 184 22.35 4.96 -11.66
N ASN A 185 21.08 5.30 -11.87
CA ASN A 185 20.67 6.52 -12.59
C ASN A 185 19.99 7.55 -11.67
N ASP A 186 19.80 7.22 -10.39
CA ASP A 186 19.17 8.13 -9.44
C ASP A 186 20.11 9.30 -9.13
N ILE A 187 19.55 10.51 -9.18
CA ILE A 187 20.26 11.75 -8.89
C ILE A 187 20.67 11.84 -7.42
N GLU A 188 19.91 11.20 -6.52
CA GLU A 188 20.23 11.13 -5.09
C GLU A 188 21.60 10.49 -4.85
N PHE A 189 22.04 9.60 -5.75
CA PHE A 189 23.31 8.88 -5.64
C PHE A 189 24.42 9.44 -6.56
N ALA A 190 24.23 10.60 -7.19
CA ALA A 190 25.23 11.17 -8.10
C ALA A 190 26.60 11.35 -7.43
N LYS A 191 26.62 11.98 -6.25
CA LYS A 191 27.85 12.18 -5.47
C LYS A 191 28.53 10.90 -5.00
N PHE A 192 27.78 9.80 -4.87
CA PHE A 192 28.34 8.51 -4.48
C PHE A 192 29.09 7.83 -5.64
N ARG A 193 28.77 8.19 -6.88
CA ARG A 193 29.40 7.65 -8.09
C ARG A 193 30.62 8.46 -8.56
N GLU A 194 30.84 9.64 -7.99
CA GLU A 194 32.04 10.46 -8.19
C GLU A 194 33.25 9.84 -7.49
#